data_AF-A0A2I1RI18-F1
#
_entry.id   AF-A0A2I1RI18-F1
#
_cell.length_a   1.000
_cell.length_b   1.000
_cell.length_c   1.000
_cell.angle_alpha   90.00
_cell.angle_beta   90.00
_cell.angle_gamma   90.00
#
_symmetry.space_group_name_H-M   'P 1'
#
loop_
_entity.id
_entity.type
_entity.pdbx_description
1 polymer ?
#
loop_
_entity_poly.entity_id
_entity_poly.type
_entity_poly.pdbx_seq_one_letter_code
_entity_poly.pdbx_strand_id
1 'polypeptide(L)'
;MRLLYINVSQKRLSVSPVTGEVYVTLTNNSNRGVSYPVDAANPRNYATNKGNRNGHIIRWAEKGNNHTATSFNWDIYLFAAPNDLTAENLSGLNANNDLSSPDGLYFDPRGVLWVETDDGAYTSRTNCMLLAALPGKVNDGKEVTTSAGIKTRVGMQATEQNIKRFFVGPKGCEVTGITLTPDFKTLFINIQHPGEDQPGVTWGAITGGTTPRSATVMITKKDGGVILGESLK
;
A
#
# COMPACT_ATOMS: atom_id res chain seq x y z
N MET A 1 -26.17 -9.06 -3.23
CA MET A 1 -24.79 -8.76 -2.79
C MET A 1 -23.85 -9.15 -3.93
N ARG A 2 -23.48 -8.22 -4.81
CA ARG A 2 -22.37 -8.49 -5.76
C ARG A 2 -21.10 -8.38 -4.92
N LEU A 3 -20.55 -9.51 -4.48
CA LEU A 3 -19.18 -9.52 -3.99
C LEU A 3 -18.31 -8.97 -5.12
N LEU A 4 -17.43 -8.02 -4.81
CA LEU A 4 -16.25 -7.83 -5.64
C LEU A 4 -15.53 -9.19 -5.63
N TYR A 5 -15.50 -9.89 -6.77
CA TYR A 5 -14.84 -11.18 -6.86
C TYR A 5 -13.33 -10.93 -6.85
N ILE A 6 -12.74 -10.95 -5.66
CA ILE A 6 -11.33 -10.60 -5.45
C ILE A 6 -10.52 -11.90 -5.43
N ASN A 7 -10.07 -12.34 -6.62
CA ASN A 7 -9.21 -13.51 -6.80
C ASN A 7 -7.72 -13.13 -6.70
N VAL A 8 -7.30 -12.53 -5.58
CA VAL A 8 -5.89 -12.26 -5.25
C VAL A 8 -5.67 -12.56 -3.77
N SER A 9 -4.42 -12.64 -3.32
CA SER A 9 -4.14 -12.62 -1.88
C SER A 9 -4.55 -11.25 -1.31
N GLN A 10 -5.76 -11.20 -0.75
CA GLN A 10 -6.18 -10.11 0.13
C GLN A 10 -5.40 -10.26 1.43
N LYS A 11 -4.68 -9.21 1.83
CA LYS A 11 -3.96 -9.23 3.10
C LYS A 11 -4.71 -8.44 4.15
N ARG A 12 -4.87 -7.12 3.97
CA ARG A 12 -5.46 -6.25 5.01
C ARG A 12 -6.47 -5.24 4.47
N LEU A 13 -7.37 -4.83 5.35
CA LEU A 13 -8.34 -3.76 5.13
C LEU A 13 -8.27 -2.72 6.25
N SER A 14 -8.64 -1.48 5.93
CA SER A 14 -8.80 -0.41 6.92
C SER A 14 -9.96 0.50 6.52
N VAL A 15 -10.61 1.12 7.51
CA VAL A 15 -11.74 2.04 7.29
C VAL A 15 -11.28 3.46 7.62
N SER A 16 -11.57 4.41 6.74
CA SER A 16 -11.30 5.83 6.97
C SER A 16 -12.16 6.34 8.13
N PRO A 17 -11.57 6.88 9.21
CA PRO A 17 -12.33 7.45 10.32
C PRO A 17 -12.99 8.80 9.94
N VAL A 18 -12.58 9.38 8.81
CA VAL A 18 -13.09 10.67 8.33
C VAL A 18 -14.27 10.49 7.37
N THR A 19 -14.21 9.47 6.49
CA THR A 19 -15.19 9.29 5.41
C THR A 19 -16.05 8.03 5.54
N GLY A 20 -15.65 7.04 6.35
CA GLY A 20 -16.29 5.72 6.40
C GLY A 20 -15.95 4.83 5.19
N GLU A 21 -15.14 5.31 4.25
CA GLU A 21 -14.72 4.53 3.09
C GLU A 21 -13.77 3.41 3.50
N VAL A 22 -13.93 2.25 2.87
CA VAL A 22 -13.15 1.04 3.18
C VAL A 22 -12.07 0.88 2.12
N TYR A 23 -10.87 0.51 2.55
CA TYR A 23 -9.69 0.29 1.71
C TYR A 23 -9.19 -1.13 1.91
N VAL A 24 -8.79 -1.80 0.83
CA VAL A 24 -8.25 -3.16 0.87
C VAL A 24 -7.05 -3.29 -0.06
N THR A 25 -6.01 -3.98 0.41
CA THR A 25 -4.84 -4.31 -0.41
C THR A 25 -5.04 -5.57 -1.23
N LEU A 26 -4.64 -5.47 -2.49
CA LEU A 26 -4.55 -6.56 -3.45
C LEU A 26 -3.07 -6.67 -3.83
N THR A 27 -2.28 -7.34 -2.98
CA THR A 27 -0.81 -7.20 -2.94
C THR A 27 -0.11 -7.56 -4.26
N ASN A 28 -0.49 -8.66 -4.91
CA ASN A 28 -0.08 -9.01 -6.29
C ASN A 28 -0.80 -10.30 -6.72
N ASN A 29 -0.68 -10.64 -8.01
CA ASN A 29 -1.04 -11.94 -8.58
C ASN A 29 -0.32 -12.13 -9.93
N SER A 30 0.81 -12.85 -9.90
CA SER A 30 1.60 -13.19 -11.10
C SER A 30 0.88 -14.14 -12.08
N ASN A 31 -0.23 -14.76 -11.66
CA ASN A 31 -1.05 -15.65 -12.49
C ASN A 31 -2.26 -14.94 -13.12
N ARG A 32 -2.41 -13.62 -12.92
CA ARG A 32 -3.47 -12.82 -13.55
C ARG A 32 -3.31 -12.80 -15.07
N GLY A 33 -4.41 -13.00 -15.78
CA GLY A 33 -4.45 -13.17 -17.23
C GLY A 33 -4.01 -14.56 -17.72
N VAL A 34 -3.59 -15.46 -16.82
CA VAL A 34 -3.24 -16.86 -17.14
C VAL A 34 -4.22 -17.81 -16.47
N SER A 35 -4.11 -17.98 -15.14
CA SER A 35 -5.00 -18.84 -14.35
C SER A 35 -6.24 -18.10 -13.85
N TYR A 36 -6.17 -16.76 -13.80
CA TYR A 36 -7.28 -15.93 -13.34
C TYR A 36 -7.58 -14.85 -14.38
N PRO A 37 -8.85 -14.59 -14.75
CA PRO A 37 -9.19 -13.60 -15.78
C PRO A 37 -8.87 -12.17 -15.33
N VAL A 38 -8.61 -11.26 -16.26
CA VAL A 38 -8.59 -9.82 -15.94
C VAL A 38 -10.02 -9.26 -15.90
N ASP A 39 -10.26 -8.30 -15.03
CA ASP A 39 -11.53 -7.58 -14.91
C ASP A 39 -11.29 -6.16 -14.39
N ALA A 40 -12.34 -5.34 -14.27
CA ALA A 40 -12.20 -3.95 -13.83
C ALA A 40 -11.52 -3.80 -12.46
N ALA A 41 -11.75 -4.74 -11.52
CA ALA A 41 -11.16 -4.71 -10.18
C ALA A 41 -9.73 -5.29 -10.18
N ASN A 42 -9.40 -6.14 -11.14
CA ASN A 42 -8.08 -6.76 -11.31
C ASN A 42 -7.55 -6.54 -12.74
N PRO A 43 -7.28 -5.29 -13.15
CA PRO A 43 -7.28 -4.93 -14.56
C PRO A 43 -5.90 -5.04 -15.24
N ARG A 44 -4.86 -5.42 -14.50
CA ARG A 44 -3.49 -5.50 -15.01
C ARG A 44 -3.05 -6.94 -15.25
N ASN A 45 -2.56 -7.20 -16.46
CA ASN A 45 -1.67 -8.29 -16.81
C ASN A 45 -0.58 -7.64 -17.64
N TYR A 46 0.66 -7.65 -17.16
CA TYR A 46 1.77 -6.98 -17.85
C TYR A 46 2.10 -7.73 -19.15
N ALA A 47 3.17 -7.34 -19.84
CA ALA A 47 3.68 -8.01 -21.05
C ALA A 47 3.45 -9.54 -21.01
N THR A 48 2.96 -10.10 -22.12
CA THR A 48 2.29 -11.41 -22.24
C THR A 48 2.54 -12.39 -21.09
N ASN A 49 1.50 -12.57 -20.24
CA ASN A 49 1.39 -13.60 -19.20
C ASN A 49 2.32 -13.45 -17.98
N LYS A 50 2.67 -12.21 -17.60
CA LYS A 50 3.43 -11.95 -16.36
C LYS A 50 2.55 -11.59 -15.15
N GLY A 51 1.25 -11.43 -15.35
CA GLY A 51 0.31 -11.05 -14.31
C GLY A 51 0.56 -9.66 -13.73
N ASN A 52 -0.07 -9.39 -12.59
CA ASN A 52 0.10 -8.16 -11.84
C ASN A 52 1.10 -8.40 -10.71
N ARG A 53 2.37 -7.99 -10.88
CA ARG A 53 3.41 -8.22 -9.87
C ARG A 53 3.50 -7.19 -8.76
N ASN A 54 2.82 -6.04 -8.91
CA ASN A 54 3.00 -4.92 -7.99
C ASN A 54 1.78 -4.60 -7.12
N GLY A 55 0.61 -5.13 -7.46
CA GLY A 55 -0.58 -4.92 -6.65
C GLY A 55 -1.20 -3.53 -6.71
N HIS A 56 -2.32 -3.39 -6.02
CA HIS A 56 -3.06 -2.13 -5.95
C HIS A 56 -3.94 -2.10 -4.71
N ILE A 57 -4.51 -0.94 -4.40
CA ILE A 57 -5.43 -0.72 -3.30
C ILE A 57 -6.79 -0.37 -3.90
N ILE A 58 -7.81 -1.17 -3.60
CA ILE A 58 -9.21 -0.84 -3.92
C ILE A 58 -9.80 -0.09 -2.74
N ARG A 59 -10.63 0.91 -3.01
CA ARG A 59 -11.49 1.52 -1.98
C ARG A 59 -12.94 1.60 -2.43
N TRP A 60 -13.86 1.62 -1.47
CA TRP A 60 -15.28 1.79 -1.74
C TRP A 60 -16.02 2.59 -0.67
N ALA A 61 -17.13 3.19 -1.09
CA ALA A 61 -18.06 3.95 -0.29
C ALA A 61 -19.42 3.25 -0.33
N GLU A 62 -19.89 2.80 0.83
CA GLU A 62 -21.21 2.18 0.96
C GLU A 62 -22.33 3.19 0.68
N LYS A 63 -23.41 2.74 0.05
CA LYS A 63 -24.54 3.61 -0.31
C LYS A 63 -25.10 4.29 0.96
N GLY A 64 -25.12 5.62 0.92
CA GLY A 64 -25.63 6.43 2.02
C GLY A 64 -24.74 6.43 3.27
N ASN A 65 -23.44 6.10 3.13
CA ASN A 65 -22.51 5.94 4.24
C ASN A 65 -23.03 4.96 5.32
N ASN A 66 -23.71 3.91 4.87
CA ASN A 66 -24.30 2.90 5.73
C ASN A 66 -23.61 1.56 5.49
N HIS A 67 -22.86 1.07 6.48
CA HIS A 67 -22.17 -0.22 6.40
C HIS A 67 -23.09 -1.45 6.32
N THR A 68 -24.40 -1.29 6.50
CA THR A 68 -25.38 -2.35 6.23
C THR A 68 -25.95 -2.30 4.80
N ALA A 69 -25.50 -1.34 3.97
CA ALA A 69 -25.93 -1.26 2.57
C ALA A 69 -25.46 -2.49 1.78
N THR A 70 -26.20 -2.83 0.74
CA THR A 70 -25.87 -3.97 -0.15
C THR A 70 -25.29 -3.51 -1.50
N SER A 71 -24.90 -2.24 -1.60
CA SER A 71 -24.39 -1.59 -2.80
C SER A 71 -23.44 -0.48 -2.42
N PHE A 72 -22.37 -0.31 -3.19
CA PHE A 72 -21.32 0.68 -2.99
C PHE A 72 -20.84 1.24 -4.32
N ASN A 73 -20.18 2.40 -4.28
CA ASN A 73 -19.32 2.88 -5.35
C ASN A 73 -17.87 2.52 -5.02
N TRP A 74 -17.04 2.22 -6.02
CA TRP A 74 -15.65 1.84 -5.81
C TRP A 74 -14.74 2.36 -6.92
N ASP A 75 -13.46 2.51 -6.60
CA ASP A 75 -12.38 2.74 -7.55
C ASP A 75 -11.09 2.06 -7.04
N ILE A 76 -10.06 1.99 -7.91
CA ILE A 76 -8.72 1.62 -7.48
C ILE A 76 -8.03 2.90 -7.01
N TYR A 77 -7.95 3.08 -5.70
CA TYR A 77 -7.31 4.21 -5.04
C TYR A 77 -5.86 4.39 -5.53
N LEU A 78 -5.10 3.31 -5.54
CA LEU A 78 -3.67 3.35 -5.85
C LEU A 78 -3.23 2.11 -6.61
N PHE A 79 -2.71 2.30 -7.82
CA PHE A 79 -1.96 1.29 -8.55
C PHE A 79 -0.49 1.37 -8.13
N ALA A 80 -0.04 0.42 -7.32
CA ALA A 80 1.37 0.30 -6.99
C ALA A 80 2.13 -0.15 -8.24
N ALA A 81 3.24 0.52 -8.52
CA ALA A 81 4.15 0.24 -9.63
C ALA A 81 5.47 0.99 -9.40
N PRO A 82 6.59 0.46 -9.93
CA PRO A 82 7.79 1.26 -10.18
C PRO A 82 7.45 2.53 -10.98
N ASN A 83 8.05 3.67 -10.63
CA ASN A 83 7.72 4.94 -11.28
C ASN A 83 7.97 4.96 -12.80
N ASP A 84 8.98 4.21 -13.25
CA ASP A 84 9.40 4.07 -14.65
C ASP A 84 8.69 2.93 -15.40
N LEU A 85 7.81 2.16 -14.75
CA LEU A 85 6.94 1.18 -15.39
C LEU A 85 5.71 1.89 -15.97
N THR A 86 5.94 2.81 -16.90
CA THR A 86 4.98 3.82 -17.37
C THR A 86 3.62 3.25 -17.78
N ALA A 87 3.60 2.08 -18.45
CA ALA A 87 2.35 1.45 -18.90
C ALA A 87 1.46 0.94 -17.74
N GLU A 88 2.05 0.66 -16.58
CA GLU A 88 1.36 0.08 -15.41
C GLU A 88 1.23 1.05 -14.24
N ASN A 89 1.96 2.17 -14.28
CA ASN A 89 1.92 3.26 -13.32
C ASN A 89 0.72 4.20 -13.58
N LEU A 90 -0.48 3.67 -13.38
CA LEU A 90 -1.74 4.39 -13.67
C LEU A 90 -2.07 5.46 -12.63
N SER A 91 -1.44 5.41 -11.46
CA SER A 91 -1.61 6.39 -10.38
C SER A 91 -0.63 7.56 -10.44
N GLY A 92 0.34 7.56 -11.37
CA GLY A 92 1.29 8.67 -11.51
C GLY A 92 2.34 8.72 -10.40
N LEU A 93 2.74 7.57 -9.86
CA LEU A 93 3.81 7.47 -8.87
C LEU A 93 5.14 8.00 -9.43
N ASN A 94 5.94 8.62 -8.58
CA ASN A 94 7.27 9.10 -8.89
C ASN A 94 8.32 8.40 -8.00
N ALA A 95 9.61 8.67 -8.20
CA ALA A 95 10.68 8.01 -7.44
C ALA A 95 10.61 8.21 -5.91
N ASN A 96 9.89 9.23 -5.43
CA ASN A 96 9.76 9.55 -4.02
C ASN A 96 8.60 8.79 -3.33
N ASN A 97 7.67 8.22 -4.09
CA ASN A 97 6.48 7.56 -3.55
C ASN A 97 6.10 6.25 -4.25
N ASP A 98 6.88 5.79 -5.22
CA ASP A 98 6.64 4.50 -5.84
C ASP A 98 6.83 3.33 -4.89
N LEU A 99 6.10 2.26 -5.16
CA LEU A 99 6.00 1.10 -4.29
C LEU A 99 5.55 -0.12 -5.08
N SER A 100 5.67 -1.27 -4.45
CA SER A 100 5.18 -2.55 -4.94
C SER A 100 4.64 -3.34 -3.76
N SER A 101 3.70 -4.22 -4.04
CA SER A 101 3.11 -5.17 -3.09
C SER A 101 2.62 -4.50 -1.79
N PRO A 102 1.69 -3.52 -1.88
CA PRO A 102 1.07 -2.95 -0.70
C PRO A 102 0.33 -4.05 0.06
N ASP A 103 0.48 -4.06 1.38
CA ASP A 103 0.04 -5.14 2.25
C ASP A 103 -0.74 -4.59 3.45
N GLY A 104 -0.02 -4.10 4.46
CA GLY A 104 -0.61 -3.52 5.66
C GLY A 104 -1.26 -2.17 5.38
N LEU A 105 -2.43 -1.94 5.99
CA LEU A 105 -3.12 -0.65 5.97
C LEU A 105 -3.49 -0.25 7.39
N TYR A 106 -3.34 1.04 7.70
CA TYR A 106 -3.81 1.62 8.94
C TYR A 106 -4.20 3.08 8.74
N PHE A 107 -5.42 3.41 9.11
CA PHE A 107 -5.80 4.81 9.27
C PHE A 107 -5.47 5.29 10.68
N ASP A 108 -4.76 6.41 10.78
CA ASP A 108 -4.71 7.12 12.05
C ASP A 108 -5.97 7.99 12.25
N PRO A 109 -6.29 8.42 13.49
CA PRO A 109 -7.48 9.20 13.80
C PRO A 109 -7.61 10.53 13.05
N ARG A 110 -6.53 11.03 12.43
CA ARG A 110 -6.51 12.28 11.65
C ARG A 110 -6.85 12.05 10.18
N GLY A 111 -7.02 10.79 9.76
CA GLY A 111 -7.34 10.41 8.39
C GLY A 111 -6.11 10.15 7.51
N VAL A 112 -4.90 10.08 8.08
CA VAL A 112 -3.72 9.64 7.32
C VAL A 112 -3.81 8.14 7.11
N LEU A 113 -3.74 7.70 5.85
CA LEU A 113 -3.61 6.30 5.48
C LEU A 113 -2.13 5.92 5.46
N TRP A 114 -1.75 5.01 6.34
CA TRP A 114 -0.45 4.38 6.35
C TRP A 114 -0.49 3.10 5.52
N VAL A 115 0.46 2.96 4.59
CA VAL A 115 0.58 1.81 3.68
C VAL A 115 1.91 1.12 3.92
N GLU A 116 1.84 -0.13 4.35
CA GLU A 116 2.99 -1.00 4.57
C GLU A 116 3.17 -1.94 3.35
N THR A 117 4.38 -2.38 3.05
CA THR A 117 4.64 -3.24 1.88
C THR A 117 5.31 -4.56 2.27
N ASP A 118 4.89 -5.64 1.61
CA ASP A 118 5.50 -6.97 1.63
C ASP A 118 5.89 -7.35 0.20
N ASP A 119 7.11 -7.00 -0.20
CA ASP A 119 7.49 -7.02 -1.60
C ASP A 119 8.66 -7.94 -1.93
N GLY A 120 8.40 -8.84 -2.89
CA GLY A 120 9.42 -9.65 -3.56
C GLY A 120 9.71 -9.21 -5.00
N ALA A 121 9.05 -8.18 -5.54
CA ALA A 121 9.14 -7.81 -6.97
C ALA A 121 10.00 -6.57 -7.26
N TYR A 122 10.28 -5.74 -6.25
CA TYR A 122 10.96 -4.43 -6.32
C TYR A 122 12.28 -4.38 -5.55
N THR A 123 12.71 -5.52 -5.01
CA THR A 123 13.89 -5.69 -4.14
C THR A 123 15.23 -5.32 -4.79
N SER A 124 15.28 -5.21 -6.13
CA SER A 124 16.47 -4.72 -6.84
C SER A 124 16.63 -3.19 -6.83
N ARG A 125 15.61 -2.46 -6.37
CA ARG A 125 15.61 -0.98 -6.34
C ARG A 125 15.61 -0.42 -4.93
N THR A 126 14.77 -0.99 -4.07
CA THR A 126 14.62 -0.59 -2.67
C THR A 126 14.08 -1.76 -1.85
N ASN A 127 13.95 -1.57 -0.54
CA ASN A 127 13.35 -2.55 0.36
C ASN A 127 11.89 -2.21 0.68
N CYS A 128 11.22 -3.10 1.41
CA CYS A 128 9.91 -2.84 1.98
C CYS A 128 9.88 -1.55 2.80
N MET A 129 8.74 -0.88 2.78
CA MET A 129 8.62 0.51 3.18
C MET A 129 7.29 0.79 3.87
N LEU A 130 7.24 1.96 4.50
CA LEU A 130 6.02 2.57 4.99
C LEU A 130 5.79 3.87 4.23
N LEU A 131 4.58 4.07 3.72
CA LEU A 131 4.13 5.32 3.12
C LEU A 131 3.04 5.95 3.97
N ALA A 132 3.01 7.28 3.97
CA ALA A 132 1.92 8.07 4.52
C ALA A 132 1.18 8.73 3.38
N ALA A 133 -0.15 8.56 3.36
CA ALA A 133 -1.00 9.07 2.30
C ALA A 133 -2.20 9.85 2.86
N LEU A 134 -2.60 10.88 2.14
CA LEU A 134 -3.82 11.66 2.33
C LEU A 134 -4.77 11.28 1.20
N PRO A 135 -5.64 10.28 1.41
CA PRO A 135 -6.56 9.87 0.37
C PRO A 135 -7.63 10.94 0.13
N GLY A 136 -8.10 11.04 -1.11
CA GLY A 136 -9.33 11.76 -1.43
C GLY A 136 -10.56 10.87 -1.19
N LYS A 137 -11.61 11.04 -1.99
CA LYS A 137 -12.88 10.29 -1.89
C LYS A 137 -13.09 9.39 -3.08
N VAL A 138 -13.86 8.33 -2.92
CA VAL A 138 -14.29 7.48 -4.05
C VAL A 138 -14.84 8.35 -5.17
N ASN A 139 -14.42 8.04 -6.40
CA ASN A 139 -14.73 8.76 -7.64
C ASN A 139 -14.00 10.09 -7.90
N ASP A 140 -13.00 10.46 -7.10
CA ASP A 140 -12.16 11.66 -7.29
C ASP A 140 -11.15 11.60 -8.46
N GLY A 141 -11.02 10.45 -9.13
CA GLY A 141 -10.16 10.26 -10.30
C GLY A 141 -10.93 10.10 -11.61
N LYS A 142 -10.45 9.20 -12.48
CA LYS A 142 -10.94 9.04 -13.86
C LYS A 142 -10.99 7.59 -14.32
N GLU A 143 -11.79 7.32 -15.35
CA GLU A 143 -11.73 6.05 -16.08
C GLU A 143 -10.45 6.00 -16.93
N VAL A 144 -9.81 4.83 -16.97
CA VAL A 144 -8.64 4.54 -17.81
C VAL A 144 -8.80 3.17 -18.45
N THR A 145 -8.05 2.93 -19.52
CA THR A 145 -7.87 1.60 -20.10
C THR A 145 -6.44 1.15 -19.81
N THR A 146 -6.26 -0.03 -19.20
CA THR A 146 -4.94 -0.58 -18.90
C THR A 146 -4.20 -1.03 -20.16
N SER A 147 -2.90 -1.32 -20.05
CA SER A 147 -2.11 -1.97 -21.11
C SER A 147 -2.71 -3.30 -21.59
N ALA A 148 -3.46 -3.99 -20.73
CA ALA A 148 -4.20 -5.21 -21.04
C ALA A 148 -5.57 -4.96 -21.71
N GLY A 149 -5.90 -3.71 -22.06
CA GLY A 149 -7.17 -3.35 -22.71
C GLY A 149 -8.39 -3.30 -21.79
N ILE A 150 -8.18 -3.31 -20.46
CA ILE A 150 -9.27 -3.37 -19.48
C ILE A 150 -9.64 -1.98 -18.99
N LYS A 151 -10.92 -1.64 -19.08
CA LYS A 151 -11.46 -0.41 -18.50
C LYS A 151 -11.58 -0.54 -16.99
N THR A 152 -11.12 0.47 -16.28
CA THR A 152 -11.20 0.56 -14.81
C THR A 152 -11.20 2.03 -14.36
N ARG A 153 -11.49 2.28 -13.10
CA ARG A 153 -11.46 3.62 -12.51
C ARG A 153 -10.27 3.75 -11.57
N VAL A 154 -9.41 4.72 -11.83
CA VAL A 154 -8.30 5.11 -10.95
C VAL A 154 -8.81 6.24 -10.03
N GLY A 155 -8.39 6.24 -8.77
CA GLY A 155 -8.56 7.37 -7.87
C GLY A 155 -7.69 8.58 -8.24
N MET A 156 -7.67 9.57 -7.35
CA MET A 156 -6.82 10.75 -7.44
C MET A 156 -5.37 10.37 -7.74
N GLN A 157 -4.73 11.12 -8.64
CA GLN A 157 -3.33 10.90 -8.99
C GLN A 157 -2.42 11.17 -7.79
N ALA A 158 -1.38 10.36 -7.65
CA ALA A 158 -0.34 10.53 -6.65
C ALA A 158 0.45 11.80 -6.93
N THR A 159 0.70 12.56 -5.88
CA THR A 159 1.63 13.68 -5.86
C THR A 159 2.45 13.60 -4.58
N GLU A 160 3.55 14.34 -4.52
CA GLU A 160 4.31 14.42 -3.27
C GLU A 160 3.50 15.08 -2.15
N GLN A 161 2.42 15.81 -2.45
CA GLN A 161 1.58 16.41 -1.42
C GLN A 161 0.62 15.40 -0.78
N ASN A 162 0.23 14.35 -1.51
CA ASN A 162 -0.80 13.42 -1.06
C ASN A 162 -0.29 12.00 -0.76
N ILE A 163 0.91 11.61 -1.17
CA ILE A 163 1.54 10.36 -0.77
C ILE A 163 3.06 10.49 -0.75
N LYS A 164 3.67 10.09 0.37
CA LYS A 164 5.12 10.12 0.56
C LYS A 164 5.60 8.84 1.21
N ARG A 165 6.77 8.38 0.76
CA ARG A 165 7.53 7.37 1.50
C ARG A 165 8.02 7.97 2.83
N PHE A 166 7.70 7.30 3.92
CA PHE A 166 8.03 7.74 5.28
C PHE A 166 9.21 6.96 5.87
N PHE A 167 9.29 5.66 5.59
CA PHE A 167 10.34 4.78 6.11
C PHE A 167 10.68 3.67 5.10
N VAL A 168 11.93 3.22 5.10
CA VAL A 168 12.41 2.05 4.34
C VAL A 168 13.07 1.10 5.32
N GLY A 169 12.62 -0.16 5.33
CA GLY A 169 13.13 -1.21 6.18
C GLY A 169 14.49 -1.77 5.74
N PRO A 170 15.10 -2.64 6.56
CA PRO A 170 16.29 -3.37 6.18
C PRO A 170 16.04 -4.33 5.00
N LYS A 171 17.14 -4.81 4.41
CA LYS A 171 17.08 -5.76 3.31
C LYS A 171 16.41 -7.07 3.74
N GLY A 172 15.57 -7.63 2.88
CA GLY A 172 14.89 -8.91 3.11
C GLY A 172 13.79 -8.87 4.19
N CYS A 173 13.37 -7.69 4.65
CA CYS A 173 12.22 -7.60 5.56
C CYS A 173 10.91 -7.34 4.83
N GLU A 174 9.81 -7.60 5.54
CA GLU A 174 8.51 -6.94 5.35
C GLU A 174 8.38 -5.83 6.41
N VAL A 175 7.76 -4.71 6.05
CA VAL A 175 7.27 -3.73 7.03
C VAL A 175 5.80 -4.06 7.29
N THR A 176 5.44 -4.32 8.55
CA THR A 176 4.10 -4.84 8.87
C THR A 176 3.68 -4.49 10.29
N GLY A 177 2.38 -4.34 10.52
CA GLY A 177 1.83 -4.11 11.84
C GLY A 177 2.23 -2.75 12.40
N ILE A 178 1.25 -1.87 12.49
CA ILE A 178 1.43 -0.47 12.80
C ILE A 178 0.46 -0.01 13.87
N THR A 179 0.92 0.87 14.76
CA THR A 179 0.06 1.62 15.68
C THR A 179 0.69 2.96 16.04
N LEU A 180 -0.14 3.94 16.40
CA LEU A 180 0.27 5.30 16.72
C LEU A 180 -0.22 5.66 18.12
N THR A 181 0.63 6.30 18.93
CA THR A 181 0.22 6.77 20.25
C THR A 181 -0.89 7.82 20.14
N PRO A 182 -1.78 7.95 21.14
CA PRO A 182 -2.88 8.93 21.12
C PRO A 182 -2.44 10.39 20.97
N ASP A 183 -1.22 10.72 21.41
CA ASP A 183 -0.63 12.06 21.26
C ASP A 183 0.06 12.28 19.90
N PHE A 184 0.06 11.25 19.03
CA PHE A 184 0.67 11.23 17.71
C PHE A 184 2.19 11.47 17.69
N LYS A 185 2.87 11.28 18.82
CA LYS A 185 4.32 11.52 18.93
C LYS A 185 5.17 10.27 18.71
N THR A 186 4.56 9.09 18.75
CA THR A 186 5.28 7.83 18.62
C THR A 186 4.52 6.86 17.72
N LEU A 187 5.17 6.46 16.63
CA LEU A 187 4.68 5.45 15.71
C LEU A 187 5.45 4.15 15.94
N PHE A 188 4.72 3.06 16.15
CA PHE A 188 5.28 1.73 16.21
C PHE A 188 4.99 1.00 14.90
N ILE A 189 6.02 0.40 14.32
CA ILE A 189 5.89 -0.54 13.19
C ILE A 189 6.69 -1.81 13.48
N ASN A 190 6.33 -2.95 12.90
CA ASN A 190 7.19 -4.14 12.96
C ASN A 190 8.00 -4.30 11.69
N ILE A 191 9.23 -4.77 11.89
CA ILE A 191 10.12 -5.25 10.86
C ILE A 191 10.11 -6.77 10.96
N GLN A 192 9.50 -7.44 9.99
CA GLN A 192 9.39 -8.89 9.95
C GLN A 192 10.53 -9.49 9.13
N HIS A 193 11.03 -10.64 9.60
CA HIS A 193 12.02 -11.50 8.93
C HIS A 193 13.19 -10.75 8.24
N PRO A 194 13.82 -9.75 8.87
CA PRO A 194 14.94 -9.05 8.26
C PRO A 194 16.03 -10.05 7.86
N GLY A 195 16.55 -9.90 6.65
CA GLY A 195 17.58 -10.80 6.12
C GLY A 195 17.07 -12.06 5.43
N GLU A 196 15.76 -12.25 5.24
CA GLU A 196 15.24 -13.37 4.44
C GLU A 196 15.88 -13.40 3.05
N ASP A 197 16.49 -14.53 2.69
CA ASP A 197 17.26 -14.73 1.47
C ASP A 197 18.35 -13.67 1.20
N GLN A 198 18.82 -12.98 2.24
CA GLN A 198 19.86 -11.95 2.17
C GLN A 198 21.05 -12.30 3.06
N PRO A 199 22.09 -12.95 2.52
CA PRO A 199 23.30 -13.26 3.26
C PRO A 199 23.96 -12.01 3.86
N GLY A 200 24.43 -12.12 5.10
CA GLY A 200 25.18 -11.06 5.78
C GLY A 200 24.34 -9.94 6.41
N VAL A 201 23.02 -10.00 6.32
CA VAL A 201 22.15 -9.07 7.06
C VAL A 201 22.16 -9.41 8.55
N THR A 202 22.55 -8.45 9.38
CA THR A 202 22.63 -8.58 10.85
C THR A 202 21.69 -7.62 11.58
N TRP A 203 20.67 -7.09 10.89
CA TRP A 203 19.76 -6.09 11.46
C TRP A 203 19.03 -6.63 12.69
N GLY A 204 19.03 -5.85 13.77
CA GLY A 204 18.42 -6.25 15.04
C GLY A 204 19.17 -7.35 15.80
N ALA A 205 20.37 -7.75 15.34
CA ALA A 205 21.20 -8.69 16.09
C ALA A 205 21.59 -8.12 17.46
N ILE A 206 21.71 -9.01 18.44
CA ILE A 206 22.24 -8.64 19.77
C ILE A 206 23.73 -8.31 19.68
N THR A 207 24.25 -7.58 20.67
CA THR A 207 25.69 -7.30 20.78
C THR A 207 26.50 -8.60 20.72
N GLY A 208 27.41 -8.70 19.74
CA GLY A 208 28.26 -9.88 19.50
C GLY A 208 27.62 -10.99 18.66
N GLY A 209 26.34 -10.85 18.27
CA GLY A 209 25.64 -11.80 17.40
C GLY A 209 25.58 -11.34 15.94
N THR A 210 25.25 -12.28 15.05
CA THR A 210 25.06 -12.02 13.61
C THR A 210 23.65 -12.39 13.11
N THR A 211 22.86 -13.12 13.89
CA THR A 211 21.50 -13.52 13.49
C THR A 211 20.58 -12.30 13.46
N PRO A 212 19.97 -11.96 12.31
CA PRO A 212 19.01 -10.87 12.24
C PRO A 212 17.73 -11.23 13.01
N ARG A 213 17.05 -10.23 13.56
CA ARG A 213 15.87 -10.43 14.42
C ARG A 213 14.74 -9.51 14.01
N SER A 214 13.54 -10.07 13.90
CA SER A 214 12.32 -9.26 13.79
C SER A 214 12.19 -8.39 15.05
N ALA A 215 11.68 -7.16 14.88
CA ALA A 215 11.51 -6.24 16.00
C ALA A 215 10.38 -5.24 15.73
N THR A 216 9.75 -4.77 16.82
CA THR A 216 8.95 -3.55 16.81
C THR A 216 9.90 -2.37 16.94
N VAL A 217 9.83 -1.42 16.01
CA VAL A 217 10.61 -0.18 16.06
C VAL A 217 9.72 0.97 16.49
N MET A 218 10.30 1.86 17.29
CA MET A 218 9.66 3.08 17.77
C MET A 218 10.19 4.26 16.97
N ILE A 219 9.31 4.97 16.28
CA ILE A 219 9.64 6.14 15.48
C ILE A 219 9.12 7.38 16.19
N THR A 220 10.02 8.33 16.45
CA THR A 220 9.74 9.60 17.14
C THR A 220 10.45 10.74 16.44
N LYS A 221 9.88 11.95 16.45
CA LYS A 221 10.63 13.14 16.02
C LYS A 221 11.69 13.52 17.07
N LYS A 222 12.85 14.00 16.63
CA LYS A 222 13.94 14.45 17.51
C LYS A 222 13.53 15.62 18.42
N ASP A 223 12.60 16.46 17.96
CA ASP A 223 12.05 17.60 18.70
C ASP A 223 10.90 17.21 19.65
N GLY A 224 10.54 15.92 19.74
CA GLY A 224 9.39 15.45 20.52
C GLY A 224 8.03 15.91 19.96
N GLY A 225 8.01 16.44 18.73
CA GLY A 225 6.80 16.89 18.05
C GLY A 225 5.96 15.76 17.49
N VAL A 226 4.77 16.12 17.03
CA VAL A 226 3.82 15.22 16.39
C VAL A 226 4.34 14.74 15.03
N ILE A 227 4.20 13.44 14.77
CA ILE A 227 4.49 12.81 13.48
C ILE A 227 3.50 13.35 12.42
N LEU A 228 4.03 13.86 11.31
CA LEU A 228 3.26 14.52 10.23
C LEU A 228 2.50 15.80 10.65
N GLY A 229 2.96 16.50 11.68
CA GLY A 229 2.28 17.70 12.22
C GLY A 229 2.28 18.94 11.31
N GLU A 230 3.16 19.03 10.31
CA GLU A 230 3.28 20.22 9.45
C GLU A 230 2.36 20.19 8.21
N SER A 231 1.77 19.05 7.89
CA SER A 231 0.95 18.84 6.68
C SER A 231 -0.58 18.84 6.93
N LEU A 232 -1.03 19.22 8.14
CA LEU A 232 -2.46 19.21 8.53
C LEU A 232 -3.00 20.61 8.88
N LYS A 233 -2.42 21.68 8.33
CA LYS A 233 -2.99 23.04 8.42
C LYS A 233 -3.87 23.37 7.23
#